data_AF-A0A7L2IV21-F1
#
_entry.id   AF-A0A7L2IV21-F1
#
_cell.length_a   1.000
_cell.length_b   1.000
_cell.length_c   1.000
_cell.angle_alpha   90.00
_cell.angle_beta   90.00
_cell.angle_gamma   90.00
#
_symmetry.space_group_name_H-M   'P 1'
#
loop_
_entity.id
_entity.type
_entity.pdbx_description
1 polymer ?
#
loop_
_entity_poly.entity_id
_entity_poly.type
_entity_poly.pdbx_seq_one_letter_code
_entity_poly.pdbx_strand_id
1 'polypeptide(L)'
;FTGAKIHKTGGVTRVIEKSGKSFTLKGEEAGLKKEMKVYMDHANEGHRICLALESAVLKEEERSEGVPFFPIIAAPPPLLDNVNCTKEVMPLDRNTATSSAPVQTPNCAPSVVSYESSTFITGTAEPPCSSVQQTECSPNSAQLVKSVFVKNVGWASQLTSGAVWVQFNDGSQLVAQAGVSSITYTSPDGQTTRYGESDKLPEYIKEKLHCLSSILVMFTNPATPH
;
A
#
# COMPACT_ATOMS: atom_id res chain seq x y z
N PHE A 1 1.59 -14.12 13.49
CA PHE A 1 1.21 -13.24 14.62
C PHE A 1 0.90 -14.06 15.86
N THR A 2 1.24 -13.56 17.06
CA THR A 2 1.12 -14.30 18.35
C THR A 2 -0.11 -13.93 19.18
N GLY A 3 -0.98 -13.06 18.67
CA GLY A 3 -2.19 -12.59 19.36
C GLY A 3 -1.98 -11.44 20.36
N ALA A 4 -0.74 -11.08 20.69
CA ALA A 4 -0.46 -9.87 21.46
C ALA A 4 -0.74 -8.60 20.64
N LYS A 5 -1.20 -7.52 21.29
CA LYS A 5 -1.52 -6.24 20.64
C LYS A 5 -0.89 -5.08 21.41
N ILE A 6 -0.36 -4.09 20.68
CA ILE A 6 0.12 -2.82 21.23
C ILE A 6 -0.64 -1.69 20.52
N HIS A 7 -1.08 -0.71 21.29
CA HIS A 7 -1.81 0.46 20.81
C HIS A 7 -1.24 1.72 21.48
N LYS A 8 -0.79 2.68 20.66
CA LYS A 8 -0.11 3.90 21.10
C LYS A 8 -0.98 5.10 20.73
N THR A 9 -1.24 5.99 21.70
CA THR A 9 -2.07 7.18 21.50
C THR A 9 -1.66 8.25 22.50
N GLY A 10 -1.25 9.43 22.04
CA GLY A 10 -1.00 10.60 22.91
C GLY A 10 -0.04 10.36 24.07
N GLY A 11 1.08 9.64 23.85
CA GLY A 11 2.04 9.29 24.90
C GLY A 11 1.60 8.17 25.86
N VAL A 12 0.42 7.58 25.62
CA VAL A 12 -0.10 6.43 26.36
C VAL A 12 0.06 5.18 25.49
N THR A 13 0.65 4.13 26.06
CA THR A 13 0.78 2.83 25.37
C THR A 13 -0.02 1.76 26.09
N ARG A 14 -1.08 1.27 25.46
CA ARG A 14 -1.86 0.12 25.93
C ARG A 14 -1.30 -1.16 25.34
N VAL A 15 -0.98 -2.10 26.21
CA VAL A 15 -0.49 -3.44 25.88
C VAL A 15 -1.58 -4.45 26.20
N ILE A 16 -1.80 -5.42 25.30
CA ILE A 16 -2.70 -6.55 25.49
C ILE A 16 -1.89 -7.83 25.25
N GLU A 17 -1.69 -8.62 26.31
CA GLU A 17 -1.07 -9.94 26.23
C GLU A 17 -1.96 -10.91 25.43
N LYS A 18 -1.36 -11.98 24.87
CA LYS A 18 -2.09 -13.12 24.27
C LYS A 18 -3.11 -13.79 25.22
N SER A 19 -2.98 -13.55 26.53
CA SER A 19 -3.88 -14.01 27.59
C SER A 19 -5.17 -13.17 27.71
N GLY A 20 -5.29 -12.07 26.95
CA GLY A 20 -6.33 -11.06 27.12
C GLY A 20 -6.06 -10.05 28.23
N LYS A 21 -5.07 -10.28 29.11
CA LYS A 21 -4.66 -9.31 30.14
C LYS A 21 -4.12 -8.05 29.47
N SER A 22 -4.67 -6.89 29.83
CA SER A 22 -4.19 -5.60 29.32
C SER A 22 -3.74 -4.67 30.43
N PHE A 23 -2.68 -3.92 30.16
CA PHE A 23 -2.19 -2.86 31.04
C PHE A 23 -1.82 -1.63 30.21
N THR A 24 -1.74 -0.47 30.88
CA THR A 24 -1.52 0.82 30.24
C THR A 24 -0.30 1.49 30.84
N LEU A 25 0.62 1.88 29.98
CA LEU A 25 1.85 2.59 30.31
C LEU A 25 1.64 4.08 30.00
N LYS A 26 2.09 4.95 30.91
CA LYS A 26 2.18 6.40 30.70
C LYS A 26 3.65 6.79 30.84
N GLY A 27 4.23 7.35 29.78
CA GLY A 27 5.64 7.73 29.77
C GLY A 27 6.59 6.55 29.57
N GLU A 28 7.73 6.59 30.28
CA GLU A 28 8.89 5.74 30.03
C GLU A 28 8.63 4.25 30.30
N GLU A 29 9.26 3.35 29.51
CA GLU A 29 8.97 1.91 29.48
C GLU A 29 9.52 1.11 30.71
N ALA A 30 9.84 1.80 31.80
CA ALA A 30 10.43 1.23 33.01
C ALA A 30 9.47 0.23 33.70
N GLY A 31 9.98 -0.97 34.00
CA GLY A 31 9.21 -2.04 34.68
C GLY A 31 8.51 -3.04 33.75
N LEU A 32 8.71 -2.97 32.43
CA LEU A 32 8.16 -3.95 31.51
C LEU A 32 8.76 -5.35 31.70
N LYS A 33 7.93 -6.40 31.65
CA LYS A 33 8.42 -7.79 31.57
C LYS A 33 9.31 -7.95 30.33
N LYS A 34 10.44 -8.68 30.47
CA LYS A 34 11.41 -8.92 29.38
C LYS A 34 10.77 -9.46 28.10
N GLU A 35 9.79 -10.36 28.21
CA GLU A 35 9.03 -10.89 27.07
C GLU A 35 8.23 -9.81 26.32
N MET A 36 7.66 -8.85 27.05
CA MET A 36 6.88 -7.77 26.44
C MET A 36 7.77 -6.73 25.77
N LYS A 37 9.01 -6.57 26.26
CA LYS A 37 9.98 -5.64 25.66
C LYS A 37 10.21 -5.94 24.18
N VAL A 38 10.30 -7.21 23.79
CA VAL A 38 10.44 -7.63 22.37
C VAL A 38 9.29 -7.11 21.49
N TYR A 39 8.05 -7.18 21.98
CA TYR A 39 6.90 -6.65 21.26
C TYR A 39 6.92 -5.12 21.20
N MET A 40 7.34 -4.47 22.29
CA MET A 40 7.46 -3.01 22.36
C MET A 40 8.54 -2.49 21.42
N ASP A 41 9.73 -3.09 21.44
CA ASP A 41 10.85 -2.79 20.55
C ASP A 41 10.43 -2.94 19.08
N HIS A 42 9.70 -4.02 18.72
CA HIS A 42 9.15 -4.21 17.37
C HIS A 42 8.08 -3.16 17.01
N ALA A 43 7.19 -2.79 17.94
CA ALA A 43 6.17 -1.76 17.72
C ALA A 43 6.75 -0.33 17.74
N ASN A 44 7.92 -0.12 18.35
CA ASN A 44 8.72 1.10 18.25
C ASN A 44 9.37 1.17 16.87
N GLU A 45 9.99 0.08 16.42
CA GLU A 45 10.65 0.04 15.12
C GLU A 45 9.67 0.20 13.94
N GLY A 46 8.57 -0.56 13.93
CA GLY A 46 7.53 -0.40 12.91
C GLY A 46 6.97 1.03 12.87
N HIS A 47 6.84 1.71 14.01
CA HIS A 47 6.42 3.10 14.06
C HIS A 47 7.47 4.06 13.47
N ARG A 48 8.77 3.85 13.76
CA ARG A 48 9.86 4.63 13.15
C ARG A 48 9.89 4.47 11.62
N ILE A 49 9.71 3.25 11.13
CA ILE A 49 9.66 2.94 9.69
C ILE A 49 8.45 3.63 9.05
N CYS A 50 7.26 3.55 9.67
CA CYS A 50 6.08 4.24 9.15
C CYS A 50 6.26 5.77 9.09
N LEU A 51 6.83 6.40 10.12
CA LEU A 51 7.09 7.85 10.12
C LEU A 51 8.12 8.27 9.06
N ALA A 52 9.15 7.44 8.83
CA ALA A 52 10.16 7.68 7.81
C ALA A 52 9.57 7.55 6.39
N LEU A 53 8.74 6.53 6.16
CA LEU A 53 8.00 6.34 4.91
C LEU A 53 7.01 7.48 4.67
N GLU A 54 6.23 7.84 5.69
CA GLU A 54 5.28 8.96 5.65
C GLU A 54 5.97 10.26 5.24
N SER A 55 7.09 10.58 5.89
CA SER A 55 7.92 11.76 5.60
C SER A 55 8.54 11.75 4.20
N ALA A 56 8.76 10.57 3.60
CA ALA A 56 9.30 10.45 2.25
C ALA A 56 8.19 10.61 1.20
N VAL A 57 7.02 10.02 1.44
CA VAL A 57 5.84 10.07 0.57
C VAL A 57 5.26 11.49 0.52
N LEU A 58 5.11 12.17 1.65
CA LEU A 58 4.61 13.56 1.70
C LEU A 58 5.47 14.53 0.86
N LYS A 59 6.79 14.33 0.82
CA LYS A 59 7.71 15.15 0.00
C LYS A 59 7.60 14.90 -1.50
N GLU A 60 7.03 13.77 -1.90
CA GLU A 60 6.77 13.46 -3.30
C GLU A 60 5.34 13.85 -3.70
N GLU A 61 4.38 13.72 -2.78
CA GLU A 61 3.02 14.25 -2.90
C GLU A 61 3.04 15.76 -3.15
N GLU A 62 3.88 16.53 -2.43
CA GLU A 62 4.12 17.98 -2.64
C GLU A 62 4.62 18.33 -4.06
N ARG A 63 5.30 17.39 -4.75
CA ARG A 63 5.77 17.56 -6.14
C ARG A 63 4.76 17.09 -7.18
N SER A 64 3.74 16.35 -6.76
CA SER A 64 2.70 15.81 -7.63
C SER A 64 1.63 16.86 -7.93
N GLU A 65 0.82 16.63 -8.96
CA GLU A 65 -0.30 17.51 -9.36
C GLU A 65 -1.52 17.40 -8.42
N GLY A 66 -1.31 17.29 -7.10
CA GLY A 66 -2.36 17.32 -6.09
C GLY A 66 -3.14 16.01 -5.88
N VAL A 67 -2.57 14.86 -6.28
CA VAL A 67 -3.18 13.54 -6.02
C VAL A 67 -2.74 13.03 -4.64
N PRO A 68 -3.66 12.73 -3.71
CA PRO A 68 -3.29 12.24 -2.39
C PRO A 68 -2.72 10.81 -2.46
N PHE A 69 -1.57 10.59 -1.83
CA PHE A 69 -0.86 9.30 -1.81
C PHE A 69 -1.27 8.41 -0.61
N PHE A 70 -1.96 8.97 0.39
CA PHE A 70 -2.45 8.22 1.56
C PHE A 70 -3.93 7.83 1.43
N PRO A 71 -4.35 6.66 1.95
CA PRO A 71 -3.57 5.73 2.77
C PRO A 71 -2.73 4.73 1.95
N ILE A 72 -1.53 4.40 2.45
CA ILE A 72 -0.65 3.38 1.88
C ILE A 72 -0.74 2.08 2.67
N ILE A 73 -0.88 0.95 1.98
CA ILE A 73 -0.80 -0.40 2.55
C ILE A 73 0.54 -1.04 2.16
N ALA A 74 1.52 -0.93 3.04
CA ALA A 74 2.81 -1.60 2.87
C ALA A 74 2.72 -3.08 3.28
N ALA A 75 2.35 -3.94 2.33
CA ALA A 75 2.54 -5.38 2.47
C ALA A 75 4.02 -5.75 2.25
N PRO A 76 4.53 -6.84 2.85
CA PRO A 76 5.82 -7.39 2.44
C PRO A 76 5.76 -7.71 0.93
N PRO A 77 6.78 -7.36 0.13
CA PRO A 77 6.90 -7.93 -1.21
C PRO A 77 6.96 -9.46 -1.10
N PRO A 78 6.50 -10.21 -2.12
CA PRO A 78 6.69 -11.66 -2.15
C PRO A 78 8.19 -11.97 -1.98
N LEU A 79 8.48 -13.07 -1.29
CA LEU A 79 9.82 -13.46 -0.89
C LEU A 79 10.72 -13.70 -2.13
N LEU A 80 11.39 -12.65 -2.60
CA LEU A 80 12.56 -12.79 -3.46
C LEU A 80 13.69 -13.30 -2.57
N ASP A 81 13.87 -14.62 -2.59
CA ASP A 81 14.92 -15.27 -1.84
C ASP A 81 16.30 -14.71 -2.22
N ASN A 82 17.02 -14.29 -1.18
CA ASN A 82 18.47 -14.21 -1.14
C ASN A 82 19.18 -13.36 -2.21
N VAL A 83 19.40 -12.09 -1.90
CA VAL A 83 20.67 -11.44 -2.23
C VAL A 83 21.41 -11.12 -0.94
N ASN A 84 22.45 -11.89 -0.64
CA ASN A 84 23.37 -11.63 0.46
C ASN A 84 23.88 -10.17 0.38
N CYS A 85 23.47 -9.34 1.35
CA CYS A 85 24.12 -8.05 1.57
C CYS A 85 25.45 -8.30 2.32
N THR A 86 26.43 -8.83 1.58
CA THR A 86 27.78 -9.05 2.09
C THR A 86 28.41 -7.70 2.39
N LYS A 87 28.78 -7.49 3.65
CA LYS A 87 29.47 -6.28 4.09
C LYS A 87 30.88 -6.25 3.50
N GLU A 88 31.10 -5.52 2.41
CA GLU A 88 32.43 -5.07 2.03
C GLU A 88 32.58 -3.59 2.36
N VAL A 89 33.30 -3.33 3.45
CA VAL A 89 33.87 -2.01 3.74
C VAL A 89 35.18 -1.92 2.97
N MET A 90 35.27 -1.01 2.01
CA MET A 90 36.54 -0.58 1.42
C MET A 90 36.60 0.96 1.40
N PRO A 91 37.74 1.58 1.78
CA PRO A 91 37.83 3.01 1.97
C PRO A 91 38.02 3.77 0.65
N LEU A 92 37.43 4.96 0.57
CA LEU A 92 37.66 5.91 -0.51
C LEU A 92 39.03 6.56 -0.33
N ASP A 93 40.03 6.14 -1.10
CA ASP A 93 41.25 6.93 -1.29
C ASP A 93 41.11 7.88 -2.49
N ARG A 94 41.80 9.01 -2.42
CA ARG A 94 41.69 10.16 -3.32
C ARG A 94 42.88 10.17 -4.30
N ASN A 95 42.81 11.07 -5.29
CA ASN A 95 43.82 11.33 -6.33
C ASN A 95 43.73 10.30 -7.49
N THR A 96 43.78 10.64 -8.77
CA THR A 96 44.45 11.77 -9.44
C THR A 96 43.74 12.12 -10.76
N ALA A 97 43.78 13.38 -11.20
CA ALA A 97 43.25 13.80 -12.51
C ALA A 97 44.35 13.83 -13.59
N THR A 98 44.01 13.56 -14.87
CA THR A 98 44.38 14.36 -16.08
C THR A 98 44.03 13.65 -17.40
N SER A 99 43.14 14.30 -18.18
CA SER A 99 43.07 14.43 -19.66
C SER A 99 43.64 13.35 -20.61
N SER A 100 42.80 12.79 -21.49
CA SER A 100 42.65 13.24 -22.90
C SER A 100 41.71 12.32 -23.72
N ALA A 101 41.02 12.88 -24.73
CA ALA A 101 40.00 12.23 -25.58
C ALA A 101 40.49 12.09 -27.05
N PRO A 102 39.69 11.84 -28.12
CA PRO A 102 38.27 11.42 -28.23
C PRO A 102 37.96 10.34 -29.31
N VAL A 103 36.79 9.64 -29.24
CA VAL A 103 36.14 9.04 -30.44
C VAL A 103 34.60 9.10 -30.39
N GLN A 104 34.03 9.95 -31.23
CA GLN A 104 32.71 9.94 -31.94
C GLN A 104 31.37 9.61 -31.21
N THR A 105 30.41 10.51 -31.43
CA THR A 105 28.98 10.50 -31.03
C THR A 105 28.08 9.90 -32.14
N PRO A 106 26.78 9.57 -31.89
CA PRO A 106 25.72 10.61 -31.97
C PRO A 106 24.60 10.51 -30.90
N ASN A 107 23.95 11.65 -30.65
CA ASN A 107 22.79 11.81 -29.75
C ASN A 107 21.55 11.02 -30.18
N CYS A 108 20.71 10.66 -29.21
CA CYS A 108 19.25 10.77 -29.37
C CYS A 108 18.58 11.04 -28.00
N ALA A 109 17.55 11.90 -28.00
CA ALA A 109 16.87 12.38 -26.79
C ALA A 109 15.74 11.44 -26.32
N PRO A 110 15.32 11.48 -25.03
CA PRO A 110 14.13 10.77 -24.58
C PRO A 110 12.86 11.39 -25.19
N SER A 111 11.95 10.52 -25.64
CA SER A 111 10.77 10.91 -26.41
C SER A 111 9.71 11.58 -25.53
N VAL A 112 9.29 12.79 -25.90
CA VAL A 112 8.09 13.45 -25.35
C VAL A 112 6.88 13.10 -26.21
N VAL A 113 5.89 12.41 -25.64
CA VAL A 113 4.61 12.17 -26.32
C VAL A 113 3.68 13.34 -26.01
N SER A 114 3.69 14.33 -26.91
CA SER A 114 2.77 15.47 -26.85
C SER A 114 1.36 15.03 -27.26
N TYR A 115 0.35 15.43 -26.48
CA TYR A 115 -1.03 15.44 -26.94
C TYR A 115 -1.49 16.90 -27.08
N GLU A 116 -1.98 17.26 -28.27
CA GLU A 116 -2.55 18.57 -28.57
C GLU A 116 -4.05 18.39 -28.88
N SER A 117 -4.91 19.04 -28.09
CA SER A 117 -6.32 19.36 -28.38
C SER A 117 -6.93 20.01 -27.12
N SER A 118 -7.66 21.13 -27.15
CA SER A 118 -7.86 22.15 -28.19
C SER A 118 -8.37 23.44 -27.50
N THR A 119 -8.26 24.60 -28.16
CA THR A 119 -8.47 25.95 -27.60
C THR A 119 -9.94 26.36 -27.38
N PHE A 120 -10.24 26.99 -26.24
CA PHE A 120 -11.24 28.08 -26.11
C PHE A 120 -10.74 29.12 -25.07
N ILE A 121 -11.18 30.39 -25.15
CA ILE A 121 -10.46 31.58 -24.61
C ILE A 121 -11.29 32.39 -23.59
N THR A 122 -10.62 33.11 -22.67
CA THR A 122 -11.07 34.31 -21.88
C THR A 122 -11.76 34.02 -20.53
N GLY A 123 -11.47 34.67 -19.40
CA GLY A 123 -10.37 35.59 -19.03
C GLY A 123 -10.65 36.46 -17.78
N THR A 124 -9.59 36.96 -17.12
CA THR A 124 -9.51 38.10 -16.15
C THR A 124 -9.63 37.88 -14.61
N ALA A 125 -8.61 38.41 -13.90
CA ALA A 125 -8.54 38.94 -12.51
C ALA A 125 -8.45 38.02 -11.25
N GLU A 126 -7.45 38.32 -10.41
CA GLU A 126 -7.28 37.97 -8.98
C GLU A 126 -7.69 39.17 -8.08
N PRO A 127 -7.57 39.14 -6.73
CA PRO A 127 -7.89 38.14 -5.68
C PRO A 127 -9.00 38.76 -4.75
N PRO A 128 -9.07 38.71 -3.38
CA PRO A 128 -8.43 37.88 -2.34
C PRO A 128 -9.36 37.34 -1.20
N CYS A 129 -8.76 36.54 -0.31
CA CYS A 129 -9.07 36.31 1.13
C CYS A 129 -10.53 36.29 1.65
N SER A 130 -11.06 35.10 2.01
CA SER A 130 -11.41 34.75 3.42
C SER A 130 -12.06 33.36 3.59
N SER A 131 -11.53 32.57 4.53
CA SER A 131 -12.15 31.55 5.44
C SER A 131 -13.43 30.75 5.09
N VAL A 132 -13.44 29.52 5.64
CA VAL A 132 -14.57 28.64 6.02
C VAL A 132 -14.92 27.49 5.04
N GLN A 133 -14.49 26.29 5.46
CA GLN A 133 -15.13 24.97 5.26
C GLN A 133 -15.71 24.63 3.89
N GLN A 134 -15.00 23.77 3.16
CA GLN A 134 -15.63 22.56 2.61
C GLN A 134 -14.62 21.42 2.50
N THR A 135 -14.99 20.27 3.06
CA THR A 135 -14.28 19.00 2.87
C THR A 135 -14.68 18.45 1.52
N GLU A 136 -14.05 18.91 0.45
CA GLU A 136 -14.27 18.34 -0.88
C GLU A 136 -13.44 17.06 -1.04
N CYS A 137 -14.13 15.92 -0.97
CA CYS A 137 -13.53 14.59 -1.08
C CYS A 137 -12.90 14.39 -2.48
N SER A 138 -11.59 14.19 -2.53
CA SER A 138 -10.90 13.89 -3.78
C SER A 138 -11.38 12.54 -4.38
N PRO A 139 -11.88 12.51 -5.64
CA PRO A 139 -12.71 11.41 -6.12
C PRO A 139 -11.91 10.26 -6.76
N ASN A 140 -10.83 9.79 -6.13
CA ASN A 140 -10.20 8.51 -6.56
C ASN A 140 -9.38 7.73 -5.52
N SER A 141 -9.56 8.00 -4.21
CA SER A 141 -9.12 7.04 -3.20
C SER A 141 -10.17 5.93 -3.08
N ALA A 142 -9.86 4.73 -3.56
CA ALA A 142 -10.69 3.54 -3.41
C ALA A 142 -10.70 3.06 -1.95
N GLN A 143 -11.45 3.78 -1.12
CA GLN A 143 -11.46 3.62 0.32
C GLN A 143 -11.95 2.22 0.72
N LEU A 144 -11.21 1.58 1.62
CA LEU A 144 -11.52 0.23 2.11
C LEU A 144 -12.75 0.26 3.03
N VAL A 145 -13.81 -0.48 2.66
CA VAL A 145 -15.07 -0.57 3.42
C VAL A 145 -14.97 -1.63 4.51
N LYS A 146 -14.60 -2.86 4.14
CA LYS A 146 -14.54 -4.02 5.03
C LYS A 146 -13.48 -5.00 4.54
N SER A 147 -12.63 -5.48 5.44
CA SER A 147 -11.63 -6.49 5.14
C SER A 147 -11.78 -7.70 6.06
N VAL A 148 -11.64 -8.90 5.50
CA VAL A 148 -11.83 -10.19 6.17
C VAL A 148 -10.69 -11.12 5.79
N PHE A 149 -10.08 -11.78 6.78
CA PHE A 149 -9.12 -12.85 6.54
C PHE A 149 -9.84 -14.19 6.41
N VAL A 150 -9.53 -14.93 5.35
CA VAL A 150 -10.14 -16.21 5.01
C VAL A 150 -9.05 -17.28 5.01
N LYS A 151 -9.14 -18.21 5.97
CA LYS A 151 -8.16 -19.28 6.16
C LYS A 151 -7.94 -20.06 4.86
N ASN A 152 -6.69 -20.36 4.55
CA ASN A 152 -6.21 -21.00 3.32
C ASN A 152 -6.41 -20.22 2.01
N VAL A 153 -7.18 -19.12 1.99
CA VAL A 153 -7.33 -18.26 0.80
C VAL A 153 -6.45 -17.02 0.88
N GLY A 154 -6.63 -16.16 1.89
CA GLY A 154 -5.91 -14.90 2.04
C GLY A 154 -6.79 -13.77 2.60
N TRP A 155 -6.53 -12.53 2.21
CA TRP A 155 -7.33 -11.36 2.58
C TRP A 155 -8.35 -11.02 1.49
N ALA A 156 -9.58 -10.75 1.88
CA ALA A 156 -10.63 -10.22 1.01
C ALA A 156 -11.09 -8.85 1.50
N SER A 157 -11.15 -7.88 0.60
CA SER A 157 -11.32 -6.47 0.88
C SER A 157 -12.36 -5.86 -0.05
N GLN A 158 -13.47 -5.39 0.50
CA GLN A 158 -14.49 -4.64 -0.22
C GLN A 158 -14.10 -3.16 -0.27
N LEU A 159 -14.15 -2.57 -1.46
CA LEU A 159 -13.85 -1.15 -1.73
C LEU A 159 -15.14 -0.34 -1.84
N THR A 160 -15.08 0.98 -1.62
CA THR A 160 -16.25 1.89 -1.75
C THR A 160 -16.85 1.91 -3.16
N SER A 161 -16.08 1.55 -4.18
CA SER A 161 -16.55 1.36 -5.56
C SER A 161 -17.45 0.13 -5.77
N GLY A 162 -17.69 -0.68 -4.73
CA GLY A 162 -18.36 -1.97 -4.84
C GLY A 162 -17.50 -3.09 -5.41
N ALA A 163 -16.22 -2.82 -5.70
CA ALA A 163 -15.25 -3.83 -6.08
C ALA A 163 -14.80 -4.66 -4.86
N VAL A 164 -14.46 -5.92 -5.12
CA VAL A 164 -13.85 -6.84 -4.16
C VAL A 164 -12.45 -7.17 -4.66
N TRP A 165 -11.45 -6.83 -3.85
CA TRP A 165 -10.05 -7.17 -4.03
C TRP A 165 -9.69 -8.33 -3.10
N VAL A 166 -9.09 -9.38 -3.63
CA VAL A 166 -8.60 -10.54 -2.88
C VAL A 166 -7.10 -10.65 -3.08
N GLN A 167 -6.33 -10.62 -1.99
CA GLN A 167 -4.91 -10.97 -1.98
C GLN A 167 -4.78 -12.39 -1.44
N PHE A 168 -4.33 -13.32 -2.28
CA PHE A 168 -4.17 -14.72 -1.93
C PHE A 168 -2.87 -14.98 -1.16
N ASN A 169 -2.82 -16.08 -0.40
CA ASN A 169 -1.65 -16.49 0.38
C ASN A 169 -0.41 -16.82 -0.49
N ASP A 170 -0.59 -17.06 -1.79
CA ASP A 170 0.48 -17.27 -2.77
C ASP A 170 1.04 -15.95 -3.35
N GLY A 171 0.56 -14.79 -2.88
CA GLY A 171 0.97 -13.46 -3.36
C GLY A 171 0.18 -12.95 -4.56
N SER A 172 -0.57 -13.81 -5.26
CA SER A 172 -1.45 -13.37 -6.36
C SER A 172 -2.62 -12.53 -5.85
N GLN A 173 -3.23 -11.76 -6.76
CA GLN A 173 -4.33 -10.87 -6.46
C GLN A 173 -5.44 -11.00 -7.50
N LEU A 174 -6.67 -10.76 -7.09
CA LEU A 174 -7.84 -10.75 -7.96
C LEU A 174 -8.75 -9.58 -7.59
N VAL A 175 -9.14 -8.78 -8.59
CA VAL A 175 -10.13 -7.71 -8.46
C VAL A 175 -11.33 -8.05 -9.34
N ALA A 176 -12.52 -8.04 -8.74
CA ALA A 176 -13.80 -8.18 -9.43
C ALA A 176 -14.75 -7.07 -8.96
N GLN A 177 -15.58 -6.53 -9.85
CA GLN A 177 -16.53 -5.47 -9.51
C GLN A 177 -17.94 -5.84 -9.98
N ALA A 178 -18.93 -5.61 -9.12
CA ALA A 178 -20.33 -5.85 -9.46
C ALA A 178 -20.74 -4.99 -10.68
N GLY A 179 -21.45 -5.60 -11.64
CA GLY A 179 -21.86 -4.94 -12.88
C GLY A 179 -20.75 -4.81 -13.96
N VAL A 180 -19.52 -5.22 -13.67
CA VAL A 180 -18.41 -5.25 -14.65
C VAL A 180 -18.13 -6.70 -15.03
N SER A 181 -18.40 -7.09 -16.29
CA SER A 181 -18.13 -8.45 -16.78
C SER A 181 -16.66 -8.67 -17.17
N SER A 182 -15.74 -8.11 -16.37
CA SER A 182 -14.31 -8.36 -16.48
C SER A 182 -13.64 -8.38 -15.11
N ILE A 183 -12.69 -9.29 -14.93
CA ILE A 183 -11.84 -9.40 -13.75
C ILE A 183 -10.40 -8.96 -14.07
N THR A 184 -9.68 -8.52 -13.05
CA THR A 184 -8.24 -8.25 -13.15
C THR A 184 -7.51 -9.19 -12.21
N TYR A 185 -6.60 -10.00 -12.74
CA TYR A 185 -5.75 -10.90 -11.98
C TYR A 185 -4.31 -10.40 -12.03
N THR A 186 -3.63 -10.37 -10.88
CA THR A 186 -2.19 -10.13 -10.79
C THR A 186 -1.54 -11.41 -10.27
N SER A 187 -0.58 -11.95 -11.02
CA SER A 187 0.17 -13.14 -10.65
C SER A 187 1.16 -12.87 -9.51
N PRO A 188 1.73 -13.91 -8.86
CA PRO A 188 2.74 -13.73 -7.81
C PRO A 188 4.02 -13.01 -8.28
N ASP A 189 4.35 -13.13 -9.56
CA ASP A 189 5.43 -12.41 -10.25
C ASP A 189 5.09 -10.96 -10.62
N GLY A 190 3.86 -10.50 -10.31
CA GLY A 190 3.42 -9.12 -10.51
C GLY A 190 2.83 -8.82 -11.90
N GLN A 191 2.80 -9.79 -12.82
CA GLN A 191 2.15 -9.62 -14.12
C GLN A 191 0.63 -9.49 -13.93
N THR A 192 0.07 -8.39 -14.42
CA THR A 192 -1.38 -8.11 -14.34
C THR A 192 -2.06 -8.36 -15.68
N THR A 193 -3.08 -9.23 -15.66
CA THR A 193 -3.88 -9.60 -16.84
C THR A 193 -5.36 -9.37 -16.54
N ARG A 194 -6.03 -8.65 -17.44
CA ARG A 194 -7.49 -8.46 -17.40
C ARG A 194 -8.16 -9.49 -18.28
N TYR A 195 -9.21 -10.14 -17.77
CA TYR A 195 -10.04 -11.10 -18.51
C TYR A 195 -11.48 -10.58 -18.56
N GLY A 196 -12.04 -10.47 -19.75
CA GLY A 196 -13.46 -10.21 -19.98
C GLY A 196 -14.31 -11.48 -20.01
N GLU A 197 -15.63 -11.29 -20.12
CA GLU A 197 -16.65 -12.34 -20.17
C GLU A 197 -16.43 -13.39 -21.26
N SER A 198 -15.85 -12.98 -22.39
CA SER A 198 -15.57 -13.83 -23.55
C SER A 198 -14.26 -14.62 -23.44
N ASP A 199 -13.41 -14.31 -22.46
CA ASP A 199 -12.05 -14.85 -22.39
C ASP A 199 -12.02 -16.25 -21.77
N LYS A 200 -11.17 -17.11 -22.34
CA LYS A 200 -10.94 -18.46 -21.78
C LYS A 200 -10.06 -18.37 -20.54
N LEU A 201 -10.71 -18.29 -19.38
CA LEU A 201 -10.05 -18.31 -18.08
C LEU A 201 -9.23 -19.61 -17.88
N PRO A 202 -7.95 -19.52 -17.50
CA PRO A 202 -7.17 -20.66 -17.00
C PRO A 202 -7.80 -21.28 -15.75
N GLU A 203 -7.60 -22.59 -15.54
CA GLU A 203 -8.26 -23.32 -14.46
C GLU A 203 -7.95 -22.77 -13.06
N TYR A 204 -6.68 -22.40 -12.82
CA TYR A 204 -6.25 -21.79 -11.55
C TYR A 204 -6.94 -20.45 -11.24
N ILE A 205 -7.47 -19.73 -12.26
CA ILE A 205 -8.27 -18.52 -12.06
C ILE A 205 -9.72 -18.88 -11.73
N LYS A 206 -10.27 -19.93 -12.33
CA LYS A 206 -11.62 -20.43 -12.00
C LYS A 206 -11.70 -20.92 -10.55
N GLU A 207 -10.68 -21.63 -10.08
CA GLU A 207 -10.56 -22.05 -8.68
C GLU A 207 -10.57 -20.83 -7.74
N LYS A 208 -9.78 -19.79 -8.05
CA LYS A 208 -9.74 -18.52 -7.30
C LYS A 208 -11.08 -17.78 -7.34
N LEU A 209 -11.81 -17.80 -8.46
CA LEU A 209 -13.17 -17.25 -8.56
C LEU A 209 -14.20 -18.05 -7.75
N HIS A 210 -14.08 -19.38 -7.69
CA HIS A 210 -14.93 -20.22 -6.84
C HIS A 210 -14.76 -19.88 -5.35
N CYS A 211 -13.52 -19.60 -4.93
CA CYS A 211 -13.25 -19.02 -3.60
C CYS A 211 -13.93 -17.65 -3.43
N LEU A 212 -13.85 -16.75 -4.44
CA LEU A 212 -14.46 -15.42 -4.38
C LEU A 212 -15.99 -15.49 -4.20
N SER A 213 -16.69 -16.40 -4.89
CA SER A 213 -18.13 -16.65 -4.68
C SER A 213 -18.46 -17.03 -3.23
N SER A 214 -17.62 -17.88 -2.60
CA SER A 214 -17.77 -18.27 -1.20
C SER A 214 -17.53 -17.10 -0.24
N ILE A 215 -16.63 -16.18 -0.62
CA ILE A 215 -16.24 -15.00 0.16
C ILE A 215 -17.33 -13.92 0.12
N LEU A 216 -18.00 -13.72 -1.03
CA LEU A 216 -19.09 -12.75 -1.16
C LEU A 216 -20.21 -12.99 -0.13
N VAL A 217 -20.51 -14.24 0.21
CA VAL A 217 -21.50 -14.60 1.24
C VAL A 217 -21.14 -14.03 2.63
N MET A 218 -19.85 -13.87 2.95
CA MET A 218 -19.40 -13.24 4.20
C MET A 218 -19.56 -11.71 4.22
N PHE A 219 -19.80 -11.10 3.06
CA PHE A 219 -20.13 -9.68 2.91
C PHE A 219 -21.65 -9.45 2.89
N THR A 220 -22.46 -10.39 2.38
CA THR A 220 -23.91 -10.22 2.22
C THR A 220 -24.76 -10.58 3.43
N ASN A 221 -24.21 -11.23 4.47
CA ASN A 221 -24.96 -11.52 5.70
C ASN A 221 -24.94 -10.30 6.65
N PRO A 222 -26.05 -9.55 6.81
CA PRO A 222 -26.21 -8.73 8.00
C PRO A 222 -26.29 -9.66 9.20
N ALA A 223 -25.52 -9.36 10.26
CA ALA A 223 -25.75 -10.02 11.54
C ALA A 223 -27.15 -9.60 12.03
N THR A 224 -28.10 -10.54 12.06
CA THR A 224 -29.41 -10.33 12.68
C THR A 224 -29.18 -9.93 14.14
N PRO A 225 -29.68 -8.77 14.60
CA PRO A 225 -29.66 -8.44 16.02
C PRO A 225 -30.58 -9.42 16.75
N HIS A 226 -30.05 -10.07 17.78
CA HIS A 226 -30.81 -10.78 18.81
C HIS A 226 -30.94 -9.89 20.06
#